data_AF-A0A7J7T7I8-F1
#
_entry.id   AF-A0A7J7T7I8-F1
#
_cell.length_a   1.000
_cell.length_b   1.000
_cell.length_c   1.000
_cell.angle_alpha   90.00
_cell.angle_beta   90.00
_cell.angle_gamma   90.00
#
_symmetry.space_group_name_H-M   'P 1'
#
loop_
_entity.id
_entity.type
_entity.pdbx_description
1 polymer ?
#
loop_
_entity_poly.entity_id
_entity_poly.type
_entity_poly.pdbx_seq_one_letter_code
_entity_poly.pdbx_strand_id
1 'polypeptide(L)'
;MLLKEYRICMPLTVDEYKIGQLYMISKHSHEQSDRGEGVEVVQNEPFEDPNHGNGQFTEKRVYLNSKLPSWARAVVPKIFYVTEKAWNYYPYTITEYTVSFI
;
A
#
# COMPACT_ATOMS: atom_id res chain seq x y z
N MET A 1 20.95 -2.86 -3.35
CA MET A 1 19.54 -3.29 -3.41
C MET A 1 19.45 -4.68 -2.82
N LEU A 2 18.58 -4.90 -1.82
CA LEU A 2 18.37 -6.21 -1.20
C LEU A 2 17.04 -6.76 -1.70
N LEU A 3 17.07 -7.92 -2.39
CA LEU A 3 15.87 -8.58 -2.90
C LEU A 3 15.48 -9.74 -1.98
N LYS A 4 14.21 -9.80 -1.59
CA LYS A 4 13.63 -10.92 -0.83
C LYS A 4 12.27 -11.28 -1.40
N GLU A 5 12.05 -12.57 -1.65
CA GLU A 5 10.76 -13.11 -2.11
C GLU A 5 10.05 -13.80 -0.94
N TYR A 6 8.81 -13.39 -0.67
CA TYR A 6 7.96 -13.99 0.36
C TYR A 6 6.90 -14.86 -0.32
N ARG A 7 6.95 -16.18 -0.08
CA ARG A 7 5.95 -17.13 -0.57
C ARG A 7 4.94 -17.45 0.53
N ILE A 8 3.70 -17.01 0.34
CA ILE A 8 2.62 -17.20 1.31
C ILE A 8 1.61 -18.20 0.73
N CYS A 9 1.69 -19.46 1.17
CA CYS A 9 0.72 -20.48 0.76
C CYS A 9 -0.62 -20.23 1.46
N MET A 10 -1.70 -20.12 0.69
CA MET A 10 -3.05 -19.90 1.20
C MET A 10 -3.96 -21.07 0.79
N PRO A 11 -4.85 -21.55 1.67
CA PRO A 11 -5.83 -22.58 1.34
C PRO A 11 -7.04 -21.98 0.62
N LEU A 12 -6.79 -21.15 -0.39
CA LEU A 12 -7.80 -20.42 -1.18
C LEU A 12 -7.44 -20.51 -2.65
N THR A 13 -8.44 -20.56 -3.51
CA THR A 13 -8.27 -20.37 -4.96
C THR A 13 -7.87 -18.92 -5.26
N VAL A 14 -7.33 -18.69 -6.46
CA VAL A 14 -7.00 -17.34 -6.92
C VAL A 14 -8.25 -16.46 -6.95
N ASP A 15 -9.41 -16.97 -7.32
CA ASP A 15 -10.63 -16.15 -7.37
C ASP A 15 -11.14 -15.78 -5.96
N GLU A 16 -11.07 -16.71 -5.00
CA GLU A 16 -11.41 -16.44 -3.60
C GLU A 16 -10.44 -15.42 -2.97
N TYR A 17 -9.15 -15.52 -3.29
CA TYR A 17 -8.15 -14.56 -2.80
C TYR A 17 -8.45 -13.14 -3.29
N LYS A 18 -8.93 -12.96 -4.52
CA LYS A 18 -9.30 -11.64 -5.06
C LYS A 18 -10.34 -10.94 -4.18
N ILE A 19 -11.38 -11.68 -3.80
CA ILE A 19 -12.49 -11.18 -2.98
C ILE A 19 -11.98 -10.90 -1.55
N GLY A 20 -11.22 -11.85 -0.98
CA GLY A 20 -10.65 -11.72 0.35
C GLY A 20 -9.69 -10.54 0.47
N GLN A 21 -8.84 -10.32 -0.52
CA GLN A 21 -7.87 -9.22 -0.55
C GLN A 21 -8.58 -7.87 -0.52
N LEU A 22 -9.60 -7.66 -1.36
CA LEU A 22 -10.37 -6.40 -1.40
C LEU A 22 -11.09 -6.14 -0.07
N TYR A 23 -11.71 -7.16 0.51
CA TYR A 23 -12.32 -7.06 1.83
C TYR A 23 -11.31 -6.68 2.91
N MET A 24 -10.14 -7.34 2.93
CA MET A 24 -9.09 -7.09 3.90
C MET A 24 -8.49 -5.69 3.76
N ILE A 25 -8.29 -5.19 2.54
CA ILE A 25 -7.82 -3.82 2.29
C ILE A 25 -8.83 -2.81 2.84
N SER A 26 -10.13 -3.02 2.55
CA SER A 26 -11.20 -2.14 3.03
C SER A 26 -11.28 -2.14 4.56
N LYS A 27 -11.31 -3.33 5.18
CA LYS A 27 -11.35 -3.49 6.64
C LYS A 27 -10.13 -2.88 7.32
N HIS A 28 -8.93 -3.16 6.81
CA HIS A 28 -7.69 -2.61 7.38
C HIS A 28 -7.65 -1.09 7.25
N SER A 29 -8.07 -0.53 6.12
CA SER A 29 -8.16 0.92 5.93
C SER A 29 -9.12 1.56 6.94
N HIS A 30 -10.25 0.91 7.22
CA HIS A 30 -11.20 1.37 8.23
C HIS A 30 -10.59 1.36 9.65
N GLU A 31 -9.95 0.26 10.05
CA GLU A 31 -9.28 0.13 11.36
C GLU A 31 -8.13 1.13 11.57
N GLN A 32 -7.42 1.51 10.50
CA GLN A 32 -6.36 2.52 10.57
C GLN A 32 -6.91 3.95 10.66
N SER A 33 -8.07 4.22 10.04
CA SER A 33 -8.69 5.55 10.02
C SER A 33 -9.17 6.00 11.41
N ASP A 34 -9.65 5.06 12.25
CA ASP A 34 -10.13 5.36 13.62
C ASP A 34 -9.02 5.82 14.58
N ARG A 35 -7.74 5.69 14.20
CA ARG A 35 -6.59 6.04 15.06
C ARG A 35 -6.01 7.44 14.82
N GLY A 36 -6.64 8.26 13.99
CA GLY A 36 -6.25 9.67 13.78
C GLY A 36 -4.93 9.89 13.03
N GLU A 37 -4.27 8.84 12.55
CA GLU A 37 -3.16 8.92 11.59
C GLU A 37 -3.66 8.49 10.21
N GLY A 38 -3.83 9.47 9.33
CA GLY A 38 -4.55 9.32 8.07
C GLY A 38 -3.75 8.54 7.02
N VAL A 39 -4.42 7.60 6.36
CA VAL A 39 -4.08 7.25 4.99
C VAL A 39 -4.88 8.20 4.12
N GLU A 40 -4.20 9.06 3.38
CA GLU A 40 -4.83 9.98 2.44
C GLU A 40 -4.81 9.35 1.05
N VAL A 41 -5.98 9.12 0.45
CA VAL A 41 -6.07 8.65 -0.93
C VAL A 41 -5.96 9.87 -1.85
N VAL A 42 -4.87 9.95 -2.59
CA VAL A 42 -4.58 11.07 -3.51
C VAL A 42 -5.18 10.80 -4.89
N GLN A 43 -5.02 9.58 -5.38
CA GLN A 43 -5.51 9.18 -6.70
C GLN A 43 -6.07 7.76 -6.65
N ASN A 44 -7.16 7.53 -7.37
CA ASN A 44 -7.77 6.21 -7.52
C ASN A 44 -8.51 6.18 -8.87
N GLU A 45 -7.87 5.64 -9.89
CA GLU A 45 -8.39 5.66 -11.26
C GLU A 45 -8.11 4.35 -12.01
N PRO A 46 -8.96 3.99 -13.00
CA PRO A 46 -8.65 2.92 -13.92
C PRO A 46 -7.35 3.21 -14.67
N PHE A 47 -6.52 2.19 -14.85
CA PHE A 47 -5.24 2.31 -15.55
C PHE A 47 -5.10 1.16 -16.55
N GLU A 48 -4.65 1.46 -17.77
CA GLU A 48 -4.40 0.45 -18.80
C GLU A 48 -2.90 0.37 -19.07
N ASP A 49 -2.33 -0.81 -18.81
CA ASP A 49 -0.92 -1.08 -19.03
C ASP A 49 -0.71 -1.81 -20.37
N PRO A 50 0.27 -1.40 -21.20
CA PRO A 50 0.53 -2.06 -22.48
C PRO A 50 0.87 -3.55 -22.37
N ASN A 51 1.42 -4.01 -21.23
CA ASN A 51 1.85 -5.39 -21.03
C ASN A 51 0.89 -6.19 -20.15
N HIS A 52 0.26 -5.54 -19.16
CA HIS A 52 -0.59 -6.21 -18.17
C HIS A 52 -2.09 -5.97 -18.38
N GLY A 53 -2.47 -5.11 -19.33
CA GLY A 53 -3.86 -4.80 -19.67
C GLY A 53 -4.54 -3.90 -18.64
N ASN A 54 -5.87 -4.09 -18.49
CA ASN A 54 -6.69 -3.27 -17.61
C ASN A 54 -6.38 -3.54 -16.13
N GLY A 55 -6.26 -2.45 -15.37
CA GLY A 55 -6.03 -2.47 -13.94
C GLY A 55 -6.56 -1.23 -13.24
N GLN A 56 -6.19 -1.11 -11.98
CA GLN A 56 -6.49 0.05 -11.14
C GLN A 56 -5.20 0.66 -10.62
N PHE A 57 -5.04 1.97 -10.79
CA PHE A 57 -3.97 2.73 -10.16
C PHE A 57 -4.49 3.42 -8.90
N THR A 58 -3.74 3.32 -7.80
CA THR A 58 -4.00 4.06 -6.57
C THR A 58 -2.74 4.71 -6.05
N GLU A 59 -2.82 5.98 -5.68
CA GLU A 59 -1.79 6.70 -4.93
C GLU A 59 -2.31 7.08 -3.55
N LYS A 60 -1.56 6.71 -2.52
CA LYS A 60 -1.90 7.00 -1.12
C LYS A 60 -0.72 7.63 -0.40
N ARG A 61 -0.98 8.57 0.50
CA ARG A 61 0.01 9.15 1.42
C ARG A 61 -0.26 8.63 2.83
N VAL A 62 0.76 8.04 3.43
CA VAL A 62 0.70 7.47 4.78
C VAL A 62 1.54 8.31 5.72
N TYR A 63 0.90 8.86 6.75
CA TYR A 63 1.57 9.63 7.81
C TYR A 63 1.93 8.70 8.98
N LEU A 64 3.23 8.51 9.25
CA LEU A 64 3.74 7.49 10.19
C LEU A 64 4.42 8.06 11.44
N ASN A 65 4.33 9.37 11.68
CA ASN A 65 5.11 10.06 12.70
C ASN A 65 4.98 9.47 14.11
N SER A 66 3.80 9.03 14.55
CA SER A 66 3.62 8.45 15.89
C SER A 66 3.81 6.94 15.95
N LYS A 67 3.79 6.25 14.81
CA LYS A 67 4.00 4.78 14.68
C LYS A 67 5.48 4.37 14.63
N LEU A 68 6.40 5.32 14.47
CA LEU A 68 7.82 5.01 14.41
C LEU A 68 8.43 4.68 15.78
N PRO A 69 9.33 3.68 15.85
CA PRO A 69 10.17 3.45 17.03
C PRO A 69 10.90 4.72 17.47
N SER A 70 11.14 4.89 18.78
CA SER A 70 11.71 6.12 19.35
C SER A 70 13.08 6.49 18.75
N TRP A 71 13.92 5.51 18.41
CA TRP A 71 15.21 5.77 17.77
C TRP A 71 15.05 6.31 16.34
N ALA A 72 14.05 5.85 15.59
CA ALA A 72 13.79 6.31 14.23
C ALA A 72 13.23 7.74 14.24
N ARG A 73 12.35 8.06 15.19
CA ARG A 73 11.83 9.42 15.40
C ARG A 73 12.91 10.47 15.68
N ALA A 74 14.06 10.06 16.20
CA ALA A 74 15.17 10.98 16.47
C ALA A 74 15.94 11.42 15.22
N VAL A 75 15.86 10.65 14.12
CA VAL A 75 16.66 10.86 12.90
C VAL A 75 15.83 11.28 11.68
N VAL A 76 14.51 11.06 11.71
CA VAL A 76 13.61 11.48 10.62
C VAL A 76 13.05 12.88 10.85
N PRO A 77 12.72 13.64 9.78
CA PRO A 77 12.04 14.92 9.89
C PRO A 77 10.72 14.79 10.67
N LYS A 78 10.33 15.86 11.40
CA LYS A 78 9.07 15.87 12.17
C LYS A 78 7.81 15.79 11.30
N ILE A 79 7.91 16.13 10.02
CA ILE A 79 6.79 16.08 9.07
C ILE A 79 7.30 15.34 7.85
N PHE A 80 6.86 14.09 7.69
CA PHE A 80 7.06 13.32 6.47
C PHE A 80 5.86 12.42 6.21
N TYR A 81 5.76 11.97 4.97
CA TYR A 81 4.80 10.96 4.55
C TYR A 81 5.48 9.94 3.64
N VAL A 82 4.92 8.75 3.60
CA VAL A 82 5.28 7.71 2.65
C VAL A 82 4.24 7.73 1.53
N THR A 83 4.69 7.87 0.29
CA THR A 83 3.83 7.72 -0.88
C THR A 83 3.83 6.26 -1.30
N GLU A 84 2.64 5.66 -1.28
CA GLU A 84 2.36 4.33 -1.81
C GLU A 84 1.70 4.48 -3.18
N LYS A 85 2.36 4.03 -4.24
CA LYS A 85 1.77 3.89 -5.57
C LYS A 85 1.53 2.42 -5.84
N ALA A 86 0.30 2.04 -6.14
CA ALA A 86 -0.07 0.66 -6.42
C ALA A 86 -0.77 0.55 -7.77
N TRP A 87 -0.31 -0.41 -8.59
CA TRP A 87 -0.90 -0.81 -9.85
C TRP A 87 -1.42 -2.24 -9.72
N ASN A 88 -2.74 -2.39 -9.72
CA ASN A 88 -3.40 -3.67 -9.55
C ASN A 88 -3.91 -4.19 -10.91
N TYR A 89 -3.25 -5.23 -11.43
CA TYR A 89 -3.56 -5.98 -12.64
C TYR A 89 -3.93 -7.43 -12.29
N TYR A 90 -4.78 -7.62 -11.27
CA TYR A 90 -5.05 -8.91 -10.65
C TYR A 90 -5.04 -10.10 -11.65
N PRO A 91 -4.22 -11.15 -11.42
CA PRO A 91 -3.55 -11.51 -10.16
C PRO A 91 -2.18 -10.85 -9.93
N TYR A 92 -1.72 -9.99 -10.84
CA TYR A 92 -0.45 -9.30 -10.68
C TYR A 92 -0.65 -7.93 -10.04
N THR A 93 0.24 -7.53 -9.13
CA THR A 93 0.17 -6.22 -8.48
C THR A 93 1.58 -5.72 -8.25
N ILE A 94 1.81 -4.46 -8.61
CA ILE A 94 3.06 -3.76 -8.32
C ILE A 94 2.74 -2.67 -7.31
N THR A 95 3.53 -2.58 -6.25
CA THR A 95 3.46 -1.47 -5.30
C THR A 95 4.84 -0.88 -5.13
N GLU A 96 4.94 0.43 -5.28
CA GLU A 96 6.14 1.22 -5.07
C GLU A 96 5.94 2.13 -3.85
N TYR A 97 6.95 2.19 -3.00
CA TYR A 97 6.97 3.06 -1.83
C TYR A 97 8.11 4.06 -1.94
N THR A 98 7.78 5.34 -1.81
CA THR A 98 8.76 6.43 -1.73
C THR A 98 8.52 7.25 -0.48
N VAL A 99 9.57 7.91 0.03
CA VAL A 99 9.48 8.73 1.24
C VAL A 99 9.66 10.19 0.83
N SER A 100 8.87 11.11 1.40
CA SER A 100 8.83 12.51 0.97
C SER A 100 10.15 13.29 1.05
N PHE A 101 11.19 12.76 1.69
CA PHE A 101 12.47 13.44 1.91
C PHE A 101 13.70 12.64 1.45
N ILE A 102 13.49 11.48 0.80
CA ILE A 102 14.53 10.64 0.20
C ILE A 102 14.26 10.57 -1.31
#